data_AF-A0A5Q5BLG4-F1
#
_entry.id   AF-A0A5Q5BLG4-F1
#
_cell.length_a   1.000
_cell.length_b   1.000
_cell.length_c   1.000
_cell.angle_alpha   90.00
_cell.angle_beta   90.00
_cell.angle_gamma   90.00
#
_symmetry.space_group_name_H-M   'P 1'
#
loop_
_entity.id
_entity.type
_entity.pdbx_description
1 polymer ?
#
loop_
_entity_poly.entity_id
_entity_poly.type
_entity_poly.pdbx_seq_one_letter_code
_entity_poly.pdbx_strand_id
1 'polypeptide(L)'
;MQLVWFGMPGDSLPDGDTHHRGAYYADPNDENAPFCYYRVSKAFAVIDGRRMPLWLEVEQSDVVSTPAWGSRVELVKGVPRIVSLGFETRHGFALGREVKTSDFQVIRPVIYDFYAVFCAEIGTDGEPIYRRNDDAANRRIADFLEQRRTGRQRLKTPDYQRAAQIYRENFDGTPTQAVGEAFGVRLRQAGNIVAECRRRGFLPPTKQGRKKA
;
A
#
# COMPACT_ATOMS: atom_id res chain seq x y z
N MET A 1 28.53 7.03 7.77
CA MET A 1 27.28 6.34 7.38
C MET A 1 26.89 6.89 6.02
N GLN A 2 27.18 6.16 4.94
CA GLN A 2 26.94 6.64 3.57
C GLN A 2 26.05 5.63 2.84
N LEU A 3 24.85 6.08 2.49
CA LEU A 3 24.03 5.55 1.41
C LEU A 3 23.47 6.78 0.71
N VAL A 4 24.19 7.19 -0.34
CA VAL A 4 23.73 8.14 -1.35
C VAL A 4 23.19 7.29 -2.48
N TRP A 5 21.99 7.59 -2.99
CA TRP A 5 21.64 7.14 -4.33
C TRP A 5 20.97 8.25 -5.10
N PHE A 6 21.80 8.94 -5.89
CA PHE A 6 21.42 9.88 -6.92
C PHE A 6 22.44 9.75 -8.04
N GLY A 7 22.05 9.05 -9.10
CA GLY A 7 22.84 8.91 -10.32
C GLY A 7 22.63 7.57 -11.03
N MET A 8 22.25 7.64 -12.31
CA MET A 8 22.74 6.69 -13.32
C MET A 8 23.91 7.39 -14.04
N PRO A 9 25.12 6.81 -14.02
CA PRO A 9 25.62 6.11 -15.21
C PRO A 9 26.44 4.86 -14.83
N GLY A 10 26.59 3.92 -15.77
CA GLY A 10 27.04 2.54 -15.51
C GLY A 10 28.20 2.40 -14.54
N ASP A 11 27.97 1.68 -13.43
CA ASP A 11 29.00 0.89 -12.75
C ASP A 11 28.35 -0.06 -11.72
N SER A 12 28.42 -1.35 -12.08
CA SER A 12 28.31 -2.57 -11.28
C SER A 12 27.24 -2.69 -10.18
N LEU A 13 26.03 -3.09 -10.58
CA LEU A 13 25.32 -4.18 -9.89
C LEU A 13 25.67 -5.48 -10.64
N PRO A 14 25.73 -6.65 -9.98
CA PRO A 14 26.31 -7.86 -10.56
C PRO A 14 25.71 -8.18 -11.92
N ASP A 15 26.58 -8.31 -12.91
CA ASP A 15 26.29 -8.80 -14.26
C ASP A 15 25.44 -10.07 -14.15
N GLY A 16 24.17 -9.91 -14.49
CA GLY A 16 23.14 -10.92 -14.35
C GLY A 16 21.81 -10.22 -14.55
N ASP A 17 21.15 -10.52 -15.66
CA ASP A 17 19.88 -9.96 -16.14
C ASP A 17 18.69 -10.34 -15.21
N THR A 18 18.78 -9.94 -13.93
CA THR A 18 17.92 -10.34 -12.80
C THR A 18 16.79 -9.35 -12.55
N HIS A 19 16.75 -8.25 -13.30
CA HIS A 19 15.77 -7.18 -13.13
C HIS A 19 15.30 -6.64 -14.47
N HIS A 20 14.10 -6.08 -14.48
CA HIS A 20 13.63 -5.22 -15.56
C HIS A 20 13.91 -3.77 -15.20
N ARG A 21 14.23 -2.96 -16.20
CA ARG A 21 14.38 -1.50 -16.07
C ARG A 21 13.46 -0.79 -17.05
N GLY A 22 13.00 0.39 -16.69
CA GLY A 22 12.19 1.22 -17.56
C GLY A 22 11.89 2.59 -16.99
N ALA A 23 11.06 3.34 -17.70
CA ALA A 23 10.45 4.58 -17.22
C ALA A 23 8.95 4.34 -17.03
N TYR A 24 8.39 4.90 -15.97
CA TYR A 24 6.96 4.94 -15.72
C TYR A 24 6.50 6.39 -15.78
N TYR A 25 5.55 6.67 -16.66
CA TYR A 25 4.97 8.00 -16.87
C TYR A 25 3.68 8.12 -16.04
N ALA A 26 3.51 9.24 -15.34
CA ALA A 26 2.29 9.50 -14.58
C ALA A 26 1.04 9.52 -15.47
N ASP A 27 1.17 10.01 -16.70
CA ASP A 27 0.19 9.86 -17.77
C ASP A 27 0.86 9.17 -18.97
N PRO A 28 0.44 7.95 -19.34
CA PRO A 28 1.03 7.23 -20.47
C PRO A 28 0.72 7.87 -21.83
N ASN A 29 -0.18 8.86 -21.90
CA ASN A 29 -0.52 9.56 -23.14
C ASN A 29 0.16 10.94 -23.26
N ASP A 30 0.87 11.40 -22.23
CA ASP A 30 1.62 12.65 -22.25
C ASP A 30 3.11 12.35 -22.08
N GLU A 31 3.86 12.51 -23.18
CA GLU A 31 5.31 12.30 -23.21
C GLU A 31 6.10 13.27 -22.32
N ASN A 32 5.48 14.39 -21.93
CA ASN A 32 6.04 15.38 -21.02
C ASN A 32 5.59 15.16 -19.57
N ALA A 33 4.73 14.17 -19.31
CA ALA A 33 4.29 13.87 -17.97
C ALA A 33 5.50 13.53 -17.08
N PRO A 34 5.47 13.95 -15.79
CA PRO A 34 6.48 13.52 -14.84
C PRO A 34 6.62 12.01 -14.86
N PHE A 35 7.85 11.53 -15.02
CA PHE A 35 8.16 10.11 -15.04
C PHE A 35 9.14 9.76 -13.93
N CYS A 36 9.17 8.47 -13.60
CA CYS A 36 10.16 7.89 -12.70
C CYS A 36 10.87 6.76 -13.43
N TYR A 37 12.18 6.67 -13.25
CA TYR A 37 12.93 5.48 -13.63
C TYR A 37 12.67 4.40 -12.59
N TYR A 38 12.60 3.15 -13.03
CA TYR A 38 12.45 2.02 -12.13
C TYR A 38 13.40 0.88 -12.48
N ARG A 39 13.75 0.11 -11.46
CA ARG A 39 14.32 -1.23 -11.56
C ARG A 39 13.49 -2.18 -10.72
N VAL A 40 13.04 -3.28 -11.28
CA VAL A 40 12.19 -4.25 -10.58
C VAL A 40 12.73 -5.66 -10.73
N SER A 41 12.75 -6.41 -9.64
CA SER A 41 13.17 -7.81 -9.62
C SER A 41 12.38 -8.65 -10.63
N LYS A 42 13.06 -9.48 -11.43
CA LYS A 42 12.41 -10.54 -12.22
C LYS A 42 11.89 -11.66 -11.34
N ALA A 43 12.56 -11.92 -10.22
CA ALA A 43 12.10 -12.84 -9.20
C ALA A 43 10.91 -12.26 -8.44
N PHE A 44 9.95 -13.12 -8.12
CA PHE A 44 8.71 -12.78 -7.44
C PHE A 44 8.34 -13.83 -6.39
N ALA A 45 7.51 -13.43 -5.44
CA ALA A 45 6.81 -14.34 -4.56
C ALA A 45 5.32 -14.35 -4.92
N VAL A 46 4.65 -15.48 -4.68
CA VAL A 46 3.19 -15.58 -4.75
C VAL A 46 2.64 -15.62 -3.33
N ILE A 47 1.81 -14.64 -2.98
CA ILE A 47 1.25 -14.48 -1.64
C ILE A 47 -0.25 -14.24 -1.79
N ASP A 48 -1.07 -15.11 -1.21
CA ASP A 48 -2.53 -15.08 -1.30
C ASP A 48 -3.04 -14.91 -2.74
N GLY A 49 -2.48 -15.69 -3.67
CA GLY A 49 -2.82 -15.65 -5.09
C GLY A 49 -2.36 -14.38 -5.81
N ARG A 50 -1.44 -13.60 -5.24
CA ARG A 50 -0.87 -12.40 -5.87
C ARG A 50 0.62 -12.54 -6.08
N ARG A 51 1.06 -12.27 -7.30
CA ARG A 51 2.46 -12.12 -7.68
C ARG A 51 2.98 -10.78 -7.20
N MET A 52 4.10 -10.80 -6.48
CA MET A 52 4.74 -9.61 -5.92
C MET A 52 6.24 -9.65 -6.22
N PRO A 53 6.84 -8.57 -6.75
CA PRO A 53 8.28 -8.53 -7.01
C PRO A 53 9.06 -8.54 -5.69
N LEU A 54 10.19 -9.26 -5.64
CA LEU A 54 10.99 -9.33 -4.41
C LEU A 54 11.57 -7.97 -4.00
N TRP A 55 11.82 -7.09 -4.96
CA TRP A 55 12.21 -5.71 -4.71
C TRP A 55 11.85 -4.81 -5.90
N LEU A 56 11.73 -3.52 -5.61
CA LEU A 56 11.53 -2.44 -6.56
C LEU A 56 12.40 -1.26 -6.13
N GLU A 57 13.03 -0.62 -7.10
CA GLU A 57 13.67 0.67 -6.95
C GLU A 57 13.01 1.65 -7.90
N VAL A 58 12.83 2.87 -7.41
CA VAL A 58 12.24 3.98 -8.15
C VAL A 58 13.03 5.25 -7.90
N GLU A 59 13.22 6.05 -8.94
CA GLU A 59 13.89 7.34 -8.87
C GLU A 59 13.15 8.36 -9.73
N GLN A 60 12.91 9.55 -9.18
CA GLN A 60 12.44 10.70 -9.94
C GLN A 60 13.63 11.62 -10.25
N SER A 61 13.91 11.83 -11.53
CA SER A 61 15.14 12.50 -11.96
C SER A 61 14.96 13.98 -12.34
N ASP A 62 13.80 14.40 -12.86
CA ASP A 62 13.79 15.54 -13.80
C ASP A 62 12.78 16.66 -13.48
N VAL A 63 12.43 16.87 -12.21
CA VAL A 63 11.55 17.99 -11.82
C VAL A 63 12.35 19.09 -11.13
N VAL A 64 12.64 20.18 -11.86
CA VAL A 64 13.52 21.28 -11.40
C VAL A 64 13.07 21.91 -10.09
N SER A 65 11.76 22.08 -9.88
CA SER A 65 11.17 22.80 -8.75
C SER A 65 11.01 21.96 -7.48
N THR A 66 11.27 20.66 -7.55
CA THR A 66 11.12 19.73 -6.41
C THR A 66 12.40 18.94 -6.17
N PRO A 67 12.71 18.57 -4.92
CA PRO A 67 13.82 17.67 -4.68
C PRO A 67 13.66 16.36 -5.47
N ALA A 68 14.75 15.92 -6.11
CA ALA A 68 14.84 14.57 -6.62
C ALA A 68 14.74 13.59 -5.45
N TRP A 69 14.20 12.41 -5.71
CA TRP A 69 14.09 11.37 -4.70
C TRP A 69 14.31 10.00 -5.31
N GLY A 70 14.81 9.08 -4.49
CA GLY A 70 15.03 7.69 -4.85
C GLY A 70 14.63 6.79 -3.69
N SER A 71 14.05 5.63 -3.99
CA SER A 71 13.57 4.69 -2.97
C SER A 71 13.81 3.24 -3.39
N ARG A 72 14.06 2.39 -2.40
CA ARG A 72 14.09 0.93 -2.54
C ARG A 72 13.04 0.30 -1.64
N VAL A 73 12.19 -0.51 -2.23
CA VAL A 73 11.19 -1.36 -1.57
C VAL A 73 11.63 -2.81 -1.68
N GLU A 74 11.61 -3.54 -0.57
CA GLU A 74 11.85 -4.98 -0.53
C GLU A 74 10.66 -5.73 0.05
N LEU A 75 10.41 -6.94 -0.46
CA LEU A 75 9.39 -7.82 0.05
C LEU A 75 9.93 -8.63 1.23
N VAL A 76 9.67 -8.15 2.45
CA VAL A 76 10.16 -8.78 3.68
C VAL A 76 9.02 -9.56 4.34
N LYS A 77 9.16 -10.90 4.39
CA LYS A 77 8.14 -11.81 4.98
C LYS A 77 6.74 -11.56 4.39
N GLY A 78 6.68 -11.32 3.09
CA GLY A 78 5.44 -11.06 2.35
C GLY A 78 4.80 -9.69 2.59
N VAL A 79 5.54 -8.73 3.13
CA VAL A 79 5.11 -7.34 3.28
C VAL A 79 6.12 -6.42 2.57
N PRO A 80 5.71 -5.55 1.64
CA PRO A 80 6.62 -4.59 1.05
C PRO A 80 7.05 -3.56 2.10
N ARG A 81 8.36 -3.33 2.20
CA ARG A 81 8.98 -2.40 3.14
C ARG A 81 9.93 -1.49 2.39
N ILE A 82 9.81 -0.18 2.62
CA ILE A 82 10.82 0.79 2.18
C ILE A 82 12.06 0.56 3.04
N VAL A 83 13.16 0.11 2.41
CA VAL A 83 14.45 -0.16 3.06
C VAL A 83 15.48 0.94 2.80
N SER A 84 15.24 1.78 1.79
CA SER A 84 16.03 2.97 1.49
C SER A 84 15.12 4.07 0.94
N LEU A 85 15.38 5.31 1.34
CA LEU A 85 14.74 6.51 0.79
C LEU A 85 15.70 7.69 0.92
N GLY A 86 15.92 8.42 -0.17
CA GLY A 86 16.76 9.61 -0.20
C GLY A 86 16.07 10.77 -0.92
N PHE A 87 16.51 11.99 -0.59
CA PHE A 87 16.13 13.23 -1.28
C PHE A 87 17.37 14.06 -1.60
N GLU A 88 17.34 14.80 -2.71
CA GLU A 88 18.42 15.69 -3.13
C GLU A 88 17.89 16.89 -3.90
N THR A 89 18.45 18.07 -3.61
CA THR A 89 18.21 19.29 -4.41
C THR A 89 19.26 19.38 -5.52
N ARG A 90 18.96 18.85 -6.71
CA ARG A 90 19.94 18.73 -7.82
C ARG A 90 20.30 20.04 -8.53
N HIS A 91 19.36 20.97 -8.66
CA HIS A 91 19.54 22.18 -9.47
C HIS A 91 20.01 23.39 -8.65
N GLY A 92 20.60 23.15 -7.47
CA GLY A 92 20.92 24.19 -6.50
C GLY A 92 19.69 24.95 -6.00
N PHE A 93 19.90 25.93 -5.12
CA PHE A 93 18.81 26.74 -4.54
C PHE A 93 18.36 27.91 -5.44
N ALA A 94 19.05 28.14 -6.57
CA ALA A 94 18.62 29.14 -7.54
C ALA A 94 17.33 28.71 -8.27
N LEU A 95 17.15 27.41 -8.49
CA LEU A 95 16.00 26.83 -9.19
C LEU A 95 15.24 25.81 -8.35
N GLY A 96 15.96 25.05 -7.51
CA GLY A 96 15.38 24.07 -6.59
C GLY A 96 15.03 24.68 -5.24
N ARG A 97 14.50 23.82 -4.36
CA ARG A 97 14.19 24.17 -2.97
C ARG A 97 14.79 23.19 -1.99
N GLU A 98 14.84 23.58 -0.73
CA GLU A 98 15.20 22.71 0.39
C GLU A 98 14.25 21.51 0.51
N VAL A 99 14.81 20.37 0.89
CA VAL A 99 14.08 19.17 1.27
C VAL A 99 13.34 19.43 2.58
N LYS A 100 12.03 19.19 2.58
CA LYS A 100 11.15 19.39 3.74
C LYS A 100 10.60 18.07 4.21
N THR A 101 10.20 18.02 5.49
CA THR A 101 9.51 16.85 6.06
C THR A 101 8.23 16.49 5.29
N SER A 102 7.56 17.48 4.70
CA SER A 102 6.38 17.26 3.85
C SER A 102 6.69 16.38 2.63
N ASP A 103 7.91 16.44 2.10
CA ASP A 103 8.32 15.65 0.92
C ASP A 103 8.29 14.17 1.24
N PHE A 104 8.74 13.79 2.44
CA PHE A 104 8.65 12.43 2.94
C PHE A 104 7.19 11.95 3.07
N GLN A 105 6.30 12.81 3.57
CA GLN A 105 4.89 12.45 3.76
C GLN A 105 4.17 12.24 2.43
N VAL A 106 4.46 13.09 1.44
CA VAL A 106 3.88 13.00 0.09
C VAL A 106 4.43 11.80 -0.67
N ILE A 107 5.73 11.51 -0.56
CA ILE A 107 6.33 10.46 -1.38
C ILE A 107 6.06 9.05 -0.92
N ARG A 108 5.85 8.87 0.39
CA ARG A 108 5.67 7.53 0.94
C ARG A 108 4.49 6.78 0.30
N PRO A 109 3.27 7.36 0.17
CA PRO A 109 2.17 6.73 -0.58
C PRO A 109 2.55 6.42 -2.03
N VAL A 110 3.17 7.38 -2.71
CA VAL A 110 3.57 7.27 -4.13
C VAL A 110 4.47 6.06 -4.36
N ILE A 111 5.46 5.81 -3.51
CA ILE A 111 6.34 4.64 -3.60
C ILE A 111 5.57 3.32 -3.55
N TYR A 112 4.53 3.22 -2.72
CA TYR A 112 3.72 2.01 -2.64
C TYR A 112 2.78 1.87 -3.82
N ASP A 113 2.29 2.99 -4.38
CA ASP A 113 1.51 2.97 -5.63
C ASP A 113 2.38 2.44 -6.77
N PHE A 114 3.64 2.89 -6.89
CA PHE A 114 4.61 2.32 -7.82
C PHE A 114 4.80 0.81 -7.61
N TYR A 115 4.97 0.36 -6.37
CA TYR A 115 5.09 -1.08 -6.08
C TYR A 115 3.84 -1.87 -6.49
N ALA A 116 2.65 -1.30 -6.31
CA ALA A 116 1.39 -1.92 -6.67
C ALA A 116 1.21 -2.13 -8.19
N VAL A 117 1.81 -1.28 -9.03
CA VAL A 117 1.81 -1.42 -10.50
C VAL A 117 2.46 -2.73 -10.92
N PHE A 118 3.53 -3.16 -10.24
CA PHE A 118 4.26 -4.39 -10.55
C PHE A 118 3.69 -5.64 -9.87
N CYS A 119 2.63 -5.51 -9.09
CA CYS A 119 1.90 -6.65 -8.54
C CYS A 119 0.83 -7.14 -9.52
N ALA A 120 0.48 -8.43 -9.46
CA ALA A 120 -0.61 -8.98 -10.27
C ALA A 120 -1.40 -10.04 -9.48
N GLU A 121 -2.69 -10.16 -9.76
CA GLU A 121 -3.44 -11.35 -9.36
C GLU A 121 -3.02 -12.52 -10.27
N ILE A 122 -2.91 -13.72 -9.72
CA ILE A 122 -2.64 -14.93 -10.48
C ILE A 122 -3.98 -15.50 -10.95
N GLY A 123 -4.10 -15.73 -12.26
CA GLY A 123 -5.25 -16.35 -12.89
C GLY A 123 -5.37 -17.84 -12.59
N THR A 124 -6.47 -18.46 -13.04
CA THR A 124 -6.71 -19.90 -12.88
C THR A 124 -5.71 -20.76 -13.66
N ASP A 125 -5.11 -20.19 -14.68
CA ASP A 125 -4.04 -20.76 -15.50
C ASP A 125 -2.64 -20.62 -14.87
N GLY A 126 -2.53 -19.96 -13.72
CA GLY A 126 -1.25 -19.70 -13.06
C GLY A 126 -0.51 -18.47 -13.58
N GLU A 127 -1.06 -17.76 -14.56
CA GLU A 127 -0.42 -16.60 -15.19
C GLU A 127 -0.85 -15.29 -14.52
N PRO A 128 0.01 -14.25 -14.51
CA PRO A 128 -0.33 -12.95 -13.97
C PRO A 128 -1.38 -12.24 -14.84
N ILE A 129 -2.48 -11.81 -14.20
CA ILE A 129 -3.50 -10.98 -14.83
C ILE A 129 -2.98 -9.54 -14.89
N TYR A 130 -2.65 -9.08 -16.09
CA TYR A 130 -2.21 -7.72 -16.35
C TYR A 130 -3.39 -6.74 -16.40
N ARG A 131 -3.31 -5.66 -15.63
CA ARG A 131 -4.43 -4.77 -15.28
C ARG A 131 -4.34 -3.42 -15.99
N ARG A 132 -4.24 -3.43 -17.32
CA ARG A 132 -4.16 -2.16 -18.06
C ARG A 132 -5.49 -1.41 -17.91
N ASN A 133 -5.44 -0.23 -17.27
CA ASN A 133 -6.58 0.66 -17.05
C ASN A 133 -7.76 0.06 -16.24
N ASP A 134 -7.50 -0.92 -15.36
CA ASP A 134 -8.53 -1.46 -14.44
C ASP A 134 -8.38 -0.83 -13.04
N ASP A 135 -9.09 0.28 -12.82
CA ASP A 135 -9.12 0.99 -11.54
C ASP A 135 -9.59 0.12 -10.37
N ALA A 136 -10.55 -0.78 -10.61
CA ALA A 136 -11.08 -1.64 -9.56
C ALA A 136 -10.02 -2.67 -9.14
N ALA A 137 -9.31 -3.25 -10.09
CA ALA A 137 -8.21 -4.17 -9.79
C ALA A 137 -7.00 -3.44 -9.19
N ASN A 138 -6.72 -2.21 -9.60
CA ASN A 138 -5.70 -1.37 -8.96
C ASN A 138 -6.03 -1.10 -7.49
N ARG A 139 -7.27 -0.72 -7.19
CA ARG A 139 -7.74 -0.55 -5.79
C ARG A 139 -7.65 -1.83 -4.98
N ARG A 140 -8.00 -3.00 -5.54
CA ARG A 140 -7.90 -4.29 -4.84
C ARG A 140 -6.47 -4.61 -4.41
N ILE A 141 -5.49 -4.37 -5.29
CA ILE A 141 -4.08 -4.59 -4.94
C ILE A 141 -3.61 -3.56 -3.92
N ALA A 142 -3.93 -2.28 -4.08
CA ALA A 142 -3.57 -1.25 -3.10
C ALA A 142 -4.12 -1.60 -1.71
N ASP A 143 -5.40 -1.99 -1.62
CA ASP A 143 -6.03 -2.44 -0.38
C ASP A 143 -5.34 -3.68 0.22
N PHE A 144 -4.96 -4.65 -0.61
CA PHE A 144 -4.22 -5.84 -0.17
C PHE A 144 -2.87 -5.47 0.45
N LEU A 145 -2.10 -4.61 -0.21
CA LEU A 145 -0.81 -4.14 0.30
C LEU A 145 -0.95 -3.33 1.59
N GLU A 146 -1.98 -2.47 1.68
CA GLU A 146 -2.29 -1.70 2.88
C GLU A 146 -2.56 -2.60 4.08
N GLN A 147 -3.39 -3.63 3.89
CA GLN A 147 -3.73 -4.60 4.93
C GLN A 147 -2.48 -5.34 5.44
N ARG A 148 -1.63 -5.81 4.52
CA ARG A 148 -0.36 -6.47 4.85
C ARG A 148 0.60 -5.55 5.60
N ARG A 149 0.70 -4.27 5.19
CA ARG A 149 1.61 -3.29 5.80
C ARG A 149 1.19 -2.89 7.21
N THR A 150 -0.11 -2.67 7.40
CA THR A 150 -0.67 -2.19 8.67
C THR A 150 -1.02 -3.33 9.63
N GLY A 151 -1.06 -4.57 9.14
CA GLY A 151 -1.62 -5.71 9.86
C GLY A 151 -3.12 -5.58 10.11
N ARG A 152 -3.78 -4.57 9.55
CA ARG A 152 -5.23 -4.36 9.69
C ARG A 152 -5.92 -5.24 8.66
N GLN A 153 -6.39 -6.40 9.07
CA GLN A 153 -7.33 -7.16 8.25
C GLN A 153 -8.63 -6.36 8.16
N ARG A 154 -9.04 -5.95 6.95
CA ARG A 154 -10.36 -5.33 6.76
C ARG A 154 -11.40 -6.44 6.91
N LEU A 155 -12.31 -6.26 7.87
CA LEU A 155 -13.44 -7.17 8.05
C LEU A 155 -14.32 -7.14 6.79
N LYS A 156 -14.73 -8.32 6.33
CA LYS A 156 -15.64 -8.52 5.21
C LYS A 156 -17.09 -8.53 5.71
N THR A 157 -18.06 -8.51 4.79
CA THR A 157 -19.49 -8.58 5.13
C THR A 157 -19.85 -9.76 6.05
N PRO A 158 -19.35 -11.00 5.82
CA PRO A 158 -19.59 -12.12 6.73
C PRO A 158 -19.05 -11.88 8.14
N ASP A 159 -17.92 -11.17 8.27
CA ASP A 159 -17.36 -10.82 9.57
C ASP A 159 -18.25 -9.85 10.34
N TYR A 160 -18.85 -8.88 9.65
CA TYR A 160 -19.83 -7.96 10.26
C TYR A 160 -21.15 -8.66 10.63
N GLN A 161 -21.60 -9.64 9.85
CA GLN A 161 -22.75 -10.47 10.23
C GLN A 161 -22.46 -11.29 11.48
N ARG A 162 -21.27 -11.91 11.55
CA ARG A 162 -20.82 -12.64 12.74
C ARG A 162 -20.69 -11.71 13.96
N ALA A 163 -20.13 -10.51 13.78
CA ALA A 163 -20.05 -9.51 14.84
C ALA A 163 -21.44 -9.08 15.34
N ALA A 164 -22.40 -8.90 14.44
CA ALA A 164 -23.78 -8.57 14.80
C ALA A 164 -24.46 -9.73 15.55
N GLN A 165 -24.23 -10.98 15.14
CA GLN A 165 -24.72 -12.16 15.85
C GLN A 165 -24.19 -12.21 17.29
N ILE A 166 -22.87 -12.13 17.47
CA ILE A 166 -22.24 -12.14 18.80
C ILE A 166 -22.76 -11.00 19.67
N TYR A 167 -22.95 -9.82 19.06
CA TYR A 167 -23.52 -8.66 19.77
C TYR A 167 -24.94 -8.95 20.30
N ARG A 168 -25.81 -9.58 19.50
CA ARG A 168 -27.18 -9.93 19.90
C ARG A 168 -27.19 -11.03 20.97
N GLU A 169 -26.36 -12.05 20.82
CA GLU A 169 -26.22 -13.15 21.80
C GLU A 169 -25.75 -12.65 23.17
N ASN A 170 -25.00 -11.54 23.20
CA ASN A 170 -24.45 -10.93 24.42
C ASN A 170 -25.17 -9.64 24.81
N PHE A 171 -26.39 -9.40 24.31
CA PHE A 171 -27.08 -8.11 24.46
C PHE A 171 -27.26 -7.67 25.92
N ASP A 172 -27.63 -8.62 26.79
CA ASP A 172 -27.90 -8.37 28.21
C ASP A 172 -26.63 -8.08 29.03
N GLY A 173 -25.45 -8.40 28.49
CA GLY A 173 -24.16 -8.20 29.13
C GLY A 173 -23.36 -7.02 28.56
N THR A 174 -22.11 -7.31 28.21
CA THR A 174 -21.14 -6.38 27.61
C THR A 174 -20.93 -6.71 26.12
N PRO A 175 -21.94 -6.46 25.24
CA PRO A 175 -21.93 -6.98 23.87
C PRO A 175 -20.77 -6.44 23.02
N THR A 176 -20.38 -5.17 23.20
CA THR A 176 -19.22 -4.61 22.52
C THR A 176 -17.90 -5.25 22.97
N GLN A 177 -17.80 -5.65 24.25
CA GLN A 177 -16.62 -6.34 24.76
C GLN A 177 -16.54 -7.77 24.20
N ALA A 178 -17.66 -8.50 24.17
CA ALA A 178 -17.73 -9.83 23.57
C ALA A 178 -17.32 -9.82 22.09
N VAL A 179 -17.71 -8.79 21.32
CA VAL A 179 -17.22 -8.58 19.95
C VAL A 179 -15.71 -8.33 19.92
N GLY A 180 -15.17 -7.54 20.85
CA GLY A 180 -13.72 -7.29 20.93
C GLY A 180 -12.92 -8.55 21.18
N GLU A 181 -13.38 -9.38 22.13
CA GLU A 181 -12.76 -10.66 22.47
C GLU A 181 -12.82 -11.64 21.29
N ALA A 182 -13.98 -11.76 20.63
CA ALA A 182 -14.14 -12.67 19.49
C ALA A 182 -13.28 -12.31 18.26
N PHE A 183 -12.98 -11.03 18.07
CA PHE A 183 -12.16 -10.54 16.95
C PHE A 183 -10.72 -10.22 17.36
N GLY A 184 -10.33 -10.43 18.63
CA GLY A 184 -8.99 -10.13 19.12
C GLY A 184 -8.61 -8.64 19.02
N VAL A 185 -9.59 -7.73 19.15
CA VAL A 185 -9.38 -6.28 19.01
C VAL A 185 -9.68 -5.52 20.30
N ARG A 186 -9.07 -4.35 20.46
CA ARG A 186 -9.31 -3.48 21.63
C ARG A 186 -10.74 -2.93 21.62
N LEU A 187 -11.27 -2.58 22.80
CA LEU A 187 -12.66 -2.10 22.96
C LEU A 187 -13.05 -0.96 22.01
N ARG A 188 -12.14 -0.01 21.77
CA ARG A 188 -12.37 1.10 20.82
C ARG A 188 -12.59 0.58 19.39
N GLN A 189 -11.81 -0.40 18.95
CA GLN A 189 -11.98 -1.02 17.64
C GLN A 189 -13.25 -1.85 17.57
N ALA A 190 -13.58 -2.59 18.63
CA ALA A 190 -14.85 -3.31 18.74
C ALA A 190 -16.06 -2.35 18.61
N GLY A 191 -16.00 -1.18 19.24
CA GLY A 191 -16.99 -0.12 19.07
C GLY A 191 -17.14 0.35 17.61
N ASN A 192 -16.03 0.50 16.89
CA ASN A 192 -16.06 0.84 15.45
C ASN A 192 -16.71 -0.28 14.62
N ILE A 193 -16.44 -1.55 14.94
CA ILE A 193 -17.05 -2.72 14.27
C ILE A 193 -18.56 -2.71 14.48
N VAL A 194 -19.04 -2.49 15.71
CA VAL A 194 -20.47 -2.40 16.03
C VAL A 194 -21.12 -1.21 15.32
N ALA A 195 -20.46 -0.04 15.28
CA ALA A 195 -20.95 1.13 14.56
C ALA A 195 -21.07 0.86 13.04
N GLU A 196 -20.13 0.13 12.46
CA GLU A 196 -20.20 -0.32 11.07
C GLU A 196 -21.35 -1.32 10.86
N CYS A 197 -21.56 -2.27 11.76
CA CYS A 197 -22.70 -3.20 11.71
C CYS A 197 -24.03 -2.45 11.66
N ARG A 198 -24.18 -1.38 12.45
CA ARG A 198 -25.37 -0.51 12.42
C ARG A 198 -25.51 0.24 11.10
N ARG A 199 -24.42 0.83 10.59
CA ARG A 199 -24.42 1.52 9.29
C ARG A 199 -24.80 0.59 8.13
N ARG A 200 -24.43 -0.68 8.23
CA ARG A 200 -24.78 -1.72 7.24
C ARG A 200 -26.15 -2.38 7.46
N GLY A 201 -26.90 -1.98 8.48
CA GLY A 201 -28.22 -2.55 8.78
C GLY A 201 -28.20 -3.92 9.44
N PHE A 202 -27.04 -4.44 9.85
CA PHE A 202 -26.95 -5.70 10.61
C PHE A 202 -27.34 -5.52 12.08
N LEU A 203 -27.32 -4.30 12.61
CA LEU A 203 -27.83 -3.98 13.94
C LEU A 203 -28.73 -2.76 13.86
N PRO A 204 -29.76 -2.65 14.71
CA PRO A 204 -30.62 -1.47 14.72
C PRO A 204 -29.84 -0.22 15.13
N PRO A 205 -30.21 0.96 14.61
CA PRO A 205 -29.63 2.22 15.04
C PRO A 205 -29.98 2.48 16.51
N THR A 206 -28.98 2.83 17.30
CA THR A 206 -29.17 3.22 18.71
C THR A 206 -29.35 4.72 18.83
N LYS A 207 -30.31 5.17 19.64
CA LYS A 207 -30.33 6.55 20.15
C LYS A 207 -29.34 6.67 21.31
N GLN A 208 -28.73 7.83 21.47
CA GLN A 208 -27.75 8.10 22.54
C GLN A 208 -28.33 7.65 23.90
N GLY A 209 -27.58 6.80 24.63
CA GLY A 209 -27.99 6.29 25.95
C GLY A 209 -28.94 5.08 25.98
N ARG A 210 -29.35 4.49 24.84
CA ARG A 210 -30.19 3.27 24.83
C ARG A 210 -29.60 2.15 23.98
N LYS A 211 -29.33 0.99 24.60
CA LYS A 211 -28.97 -0.26 23.90
C LYS A 211 -30.18 -0.76 23.08
N LYS A 212 -29.93 -1.22 21.86
CA LYS A 212 -30.87 -1.97 21.00
C LYS A 212 -30.11 -3.08 20.26
N ALA A 213 -30.72 -4.25 20.10
CA ALA A 213 -30.17 -5.42 19.39
C ALA A 213 -31.11 -5.84 18.26
#